data_AF-A0A7S0ALC4-F1
#
_entry.id   AF-A0A7S0ALC4-F1
#
_cell.length_a   1.000
_cell.length_b   1.000
_cell.length_c   1.000
_cell.angle_alpha   90.00
_cell.angle_beta   90.00
_cell.angle_gamma   90.00
#
_symmetry.space_group_name_H-M   'P 1'
#
loop_
_entity.id
_entity.type
_entity.pdbx_description
1 polymer ?
#
loop_
_entity_poly.entity_id
_entity_poly.type
_entity_poly.pdbx_seq_one_letter_code
_entity_poly.pdbx_strand_id
1 'polypeptide(L)'
;LYWANPMSWALQGLLSNEFTSSKYDNVGIPPESFLAIRGFQTGREWVGYCFAYMIPFTLLCAFILTQVLRKVRIEPERAIVKKKNVAIGRITKREKDENFNLPFTPVDLTFDKVVYEVKASQGDETLRLINEVSGAFMSGRLVALMGSSGAGKTT
;
A
#
# COMPACT_ATOMS: atom_id res chain seq x y z
N LEU A 1 -5.78 -0.53 33.07
CA LEU A 1 -5.33 -0.42 31.66
C LEU A 1 -4.51 0.85 31.34
N TYR A 2 -4.43 1.86 32.21
CA TYR A 2 -3.68 3.11 31.97
C TYR A 2 -2.20 2.90 31.57
N TRP A 3 -1.53 1.95 32.23
CA TRP A 3 -0.09 1.71 32.08
C TRP A 3 0.35 1.02 30.78
N ALA A 4 -0.59 0.46 30.01
CA ALA A 4 -0.29 -0.19 28.73
C ALA A 4 -0.53 0.73 27.53
N ASN A 5 -1.19 1.87 27.72
CA ASN A 5 -1.54 2.78 26.64
C ASN A 5 -0.38 3.75 26.35
N PRO A 6 0.21 3.74 25.13
CA PRO A 6 1.32 4.64 24.77
C PRO A 6 0.91 6.13 24.81
N MET A 7 -0.36 6.45 24.53
CA MET A 7 -0.86 7.83 24.64
C MET A 7 -0.81 8.34 26.09
N SER A 8 -0.99 7.43 27.05
CA SER A 8 -0.92 7.73 28.48
C SER A 8 0.49 8.11 28.92
N TRP A 9 1.49 7.36 28.45
CA TRP A 9 2.90 7.64 28.67
C TRP A 9 3.35 8.93 27.96
N ALA A 10 2.83 9.20 26.76
CA ALA A 10 3.11 10.45 26.05
C ALA A 10 2.55 11.68 26.80
N LEU A 11 1.32 11.62 27.30
CA LEU A 11 0.71 12.69 28.11
C LEU A 11 1.46 12.90 29.42
N GLN A 12 1.84 11.81 30.10
CA GLN A 12 2.61 11.88 31.33
C GLN A 12 3.99 12.49 31.12
N GLY A 13 4.69 12.15 30.03
CA GLY A 13 5.97 12.75 29.66
C GLY A 13 5.86 14.24 29.33
N LEU A 14 4.81 14.63 28.59
CA LEU A 14 4.57 16.03 28.22
C LEU A 14 4.26 16.90 29.45
N LEU A 15 3.38 16.42 30.32
CA LEU A 15 3.07 17.13 31.57
C LEU A 15 4.29 17.21 32.48
N SER A 16 5.05 16.12 32.64
CA SER A 16 6.27 16.13 33.45
C SER A 16 7.32 17.10 32.89
N ASN A 17 7.44 17.21 31.56
CA ASN A 17 8.35 18.16 30.91
C ASN A 17 7.91 19.62 31.11
N GLU A 18 6.62 19.92 30.94
CA GLU A 18 6.09 21.28 31.05
C GLU A 18 6.17 21.82 32.48
N PHE A 19 5.80 21.02 33.47
CA PHE A 19 5.78 21.42 34.88
C PHE A 19 7.17 21.41 35.55
N THR A 20 8.21 20.93 34.85
CA THR A 20 9.61 21.05 35.28
C THR A 20 10.23 22.40 34.88
N SER A 21 9.53 23.20 34.06
CA SER A 21 9.99 24.52 33.62
C SER A 21 9.94 25.56 34.74
N SER A 22 10.96 26.42 34.80
CA SER A 22 11.06 27.51 35.80
C SER A 22 9.94 28.53 35.74
N LYS A 23 9.12 28.51 34.68
CA LYS A 23 7.91 29.33 34.52
C LYS A 23 6.88 29.08 35.64
N TYR A 24 6.91 27.90 36.24
CA TYR A 24 5.94 27.48 37.26
C TYR A 24 6.48 27.57 38.69
N ASP A 25 7.73 27.97 38.89
CA ASP A 25 8.36 28.06 40.22
C ASP A 25 7.79 29.19 41.09
N ASN A 26 7.26 30.25 40.47
CA ASN A 26 6.81 31.47 41.17
C ASN A 26 5.28 31.57 41.35
N VAL A 27 4.53 30.50 41.08
CA VAL A 27 3.04 30.51 41.07
C VAL A 27 2.45 30.23 42.46
N GLY A 28 3.28 30.09 43.49
CA GLY A 28 2.84 29.93 44.89
C GLY A 28 2.28 28.55 45.25
N ILE A 29 2.02 27.70 44.25
CA ILE A 29 1.62 26.29 44.40
C ILE A 29 2.76 25.45 43.82
N PRO A 30 3.31 24.47 44.56
CA PRO A 30 4.34 23.60 44.02
C PRO A 30 3.77 22.80 42.84
N PRO A 31 4.40 22.83 41.64
CA PRO A 31 3.86 22.21 40.43
C PRO A 31 3.64 20.70 40.57
N GLU A 32 4.38 20.04 41.45
CA GLU A 32 4.23 18.63 41.80
C GLU A 32 2.87 18.34 42.45
N SER A 33 2.37 19.22 43.32
CA SER A 33 1.08 19.01 44.00
C SER A 33 -0.09 19.03 43.04
N PHE A 34 -0.03 19.87 42.00
CA PHE A 34 -1.07 19.96 40.97
C PHE A 34 -1.12 18.69 40.11
N LEU A 35 0.04 18.12 39.78
CA LEU A 35 0.15 16.86 39.06
C LEU A 35 -0.31 15.67 39.90
N ALA A 36 0.03 15.65 41.19
CA ALA A 36 -0.39 14.61 42.12
C ALA A 36 -1.91 14.56 42.31
N ILE A 37 -2.59 15.71 42.36
CA ILE A 37 -4.06 15.79 42.44
C ILE A 37 -4.73 15.19 41.19
N ARG A 38 -4.10 15.30 40.02
CA ARG A 38 -4.58 14.67 38.79
C ARG A 38 -4.16 13.20 38.63
N GLY A 39 -3.41 12.63 39.57
CA GLY A 39 -2.94 11.24 39.54
C GLY A 39 -1.73 11.01 38.62
N PHE A 40 -0.99 12.06 38.25
CA PHE A 40 0.26 11.93 37.51
C PHE A 40 1.43 11.76 38.48
N GLN A 41 2.39 10.90 38.12
CA GLN A 41 3.61 10.70 38.90
C GLN A 41 4.53 11.91 38.78
N THR A 42 5.10 12.34 39.89
CA THR A 42 5.92 13.56 40.01
C THR A 42 7.40 13.19 40.15
N GLY A 43 8.26 13.81 39.35
CA GLY A 43 9.72 13.66 39.44
C GLY A 43 10.42 13.76 38.09
N ARG A 44 11.65 14.28 38.06
CA ARG A 44 12.44 14.42 36.82
C ARG A 44 12.82 13.06 36.22
N GLU A 45 12.89 12.00 37.04
CA GLU A 45 13.14 10.63 36.54
C GLU A 45 12.03 10.10 35.61
N TRP A 46 10.79 10.57 35.76
CA TRP A 46 9.66 10.08 34.97
C TRP A 46 9.74 10.48 33.51
N VAL A 47 10.39 11.61 33.20
CA VAL A 47 10.70 12.01 31.82
C VAL A 47 11.59 10.96 31.16
N GLY A 48 12.60 10.46 31.87
CA GLY A 48 13.49 9.40 31.38
C GLY A 48 12.75 8.09 31.12
N TYR A 49 11.87 7.67 32.04
CA TYR A 49 11.05 6.46 31.87
C TYR A 49 10.09 6.55 30.67
N CYS A 50 9.54 7.74 30.38
CA CYS A 50 8.70 7.94 29.20
C CYS A 50 9.46 7.70 27.90
N PHE A 51 10.68 8.24 27.76
CA PHE A 51 11.52 7.99 26.59
C PHE A 51 11.96 6.53 26.51
N ALA A 52 12.33 5.93 27.65
CA ALA A 52 12.73 4.53 27.72
C ALA A 52 11.60 3.56 27.30
N TYR A 53 10.33 3.93 27.49
CA TYR A 53 9.17 3.15 27.04
C TYR A 53 8.78 3.46 25.58
N MET A 54 8.76 4.74 25.17
CA MET A 54 8.30 5.16 23.85
C MET A 54 9.24 4.72 22.72
N ILE A 55 10.55 4.72 22.94
CA ILE A 55 11.55 4.30 21.93
C ILE A 55 11.36 2.82 21.53
N PRO A 56 11.38 1.84 22.44
CA PRO A 56 11.18 0.44 22.06
C PRO A 56 9.77 0.18 21.53
N PHE A 57 8.75 0.86 22.04
CA PHE A 57 7.38 0.73 21.53
C PHE A 57 7.27 1.19 20.07
N THR A 58 7.83 2.35 19.73
CA THR A 58 7.83 2.86 18.35
C THR A 58 8.63 1.97 17.40
N LEU A 59 9.78 1.46 17.82
CA LEU A 59 10.58 0.48 17.05
C LEU A 59 9.83 -0.83 16.84
N LEU A 60 9.12 -1.34 17.85
CA LEU A 60 8.31 -2.54 17.75
C LEU A 60 7.15 -2.36 16.76
N CYS A 61 6.42 -1.24 16.84
CA CYS A 61 5.36 -0.92 15.89
C CYS A 61 5.91 -0.78 14.46
N ALA A 62 7.05 -0.11 14.28
CA ALA A 62 7.70 0.03 12.99
C ALA A 62 8.17 -1.33 12.44
N PHE A 63 8.69 -2.22 13.30
CA PHE A 63 9.09 -3.57 12.92
C PHE A 63 7.89 -4.42 12.51
N ILE A 64 6.79 -4.40 13.27
CA ILE A 64 5.55 -5.11 12.91
C ILE A 64 5.01 -4.58 11.58
N LEU A 65 4.93 -3.26 11.41
CA LEU A 65 4.47 -2.65 10.17
C LEU A 65 5.35 -3.06 8.99
N THR A 66 6.68 -3.11 9.19
CA THR A 66 7.63 -3.57 8.17
C THR A 66 7.41 -5.04 7.83
N GLN A 67 7.19 -5.91 8.81
CA GLN A 67 6.90 -7.33 8.56
C GLN A 67 5.55 -7.54 7.89
N VAL A 68 4.52 -6.77 8.27
CA VAL A 68 3.21 -6.79 7.62
C VAL A 68 3.34 -6.34 6.18
N LEU A 69 3.98 -5.20 5.91
CA LEU A 69 4.21 -4.73 4.55
C LEU A 69 5.06 -5.73 3.75
N ARG A 70 6.03 -6.40 4.35
CA ARG A 70 6.82 -7.46 3.69
C ARG A 70 5.99 -8.70 3.36
N LYS A 71 5.02 -9.07 4.20
CA LYS A 71 4.14 -10.23 3.97
C LYS A 71 2.91 -9.91 3.11
N VAL A 72 2.45 -8.66 3.13
CA VAL A 72 1.29 -8.16 2.35
C VAL A 72 1.73 -7.61 0.99
N ARG A 73 3.04 -7.45 0.76
CA ARG A 73 3.59 -7.24 -0.57
C ARG A 73 3.55 -8.54 -1.37
N ILE A 74 2.38 -8.78 -1.95
CA ILE A 74 2.19 -9.65 -3.10
C ILE A 74 2.97 -9.00 -4.24
N GLU A 75 4.28 -9.25 -4.33
CA GLU A 75 4.92 -9.18 -5.64
C GLU A 75 4.13 -10.16 -6.52
N PRO A 76 3.50 -9.73 -7.64
CA PRO A 76 3.14 -10.71 -8.65
C PRO A 76 4.46 -11.38 -8.98
N GLU A 77 4.57 -12.68 -8.70
CA GLU A 77 5.74 -13.48 -9.01
C GLU A 77 6.09 -13.15 -10.45
N ARG A 78 7.12 -12.31 -10.65
CA ARG A 78 7.64 -12.09 -11.98
C ARG A 78 8.15 -13.45 -12.34
N ALA A 79 7.37 -14.19 -13.11
CA ALA A 79 7.82 -15.39 -13.77
C ALA A 79 9.02 -14.94 -14.60
N ILE A 80 10.21 -15.01 -14.00
CA ILE A 80 11.46 -14.97 -14.73
C ILE A 80 11.33 -16.19 -15.62
N VAL A 81 10.90 -15.94 -16.86
CA VAL A 81 10.87 -16.93 -17.92
C VAL A 81 12.32 -17.38 -18.08
N LYS A 82 12.70 -18.42 -17.32
CA LYS A 82 13.87 -19.21 -17.61
C LYS A 82 13.59 -19.75 -19.00
N LYS A 83 14.29 -19.21 -20.01
CA LYS A 83 14.41 -19.82 -21.33
C LYS A 83 14.92 -21.25 -21.11
N LYS A 84 14.00 -22.21 -21.05
CA LYS A 84 14.31 -23.62 -21.13
C LYS A 84 13.71 -24.07 -22.45
N ASN A 85 14.59 -24.51 -23.35
CA ASN A 85 14.24 -25.02 -24.65
C ASN A 85 13.08 -26.03 -24.51
N VAL A 86 12.07 -25.81 -25.34
CA VAL A 86 10.83 -26.58 -25.41
C VAL A 86 11.16 -28.06 -25.56
N ALA A 87 10.74 -28.87 -24.58
CA ALA A 87 10.48 -30.28 -24.74
C ALA A 87 9.02 -30.50 -24.32
N ILE A 88 8.20 -30.82 -25.30
CA ILE A 88 6.78 -31.12 -25.18
C ILE A 88 6.62 -32.33 -24.24
N GLY A 89 5.76 -32.20 -23.23
CA GLY A 89 5.22 -33.34 -22.48
C GLY A 89 5.70 -33.49 -21.03
N ARG A 90 4.99 -32.87 -20.09
CA ARG A 90 4.38 -33.50 -18.90
C ARG A 90 3.76 -32.44 -17.99
N ILE A 91 2.46 -32.60 -17.74
CA ILE A 91 1.68 -31.84 -16.77
C ILE A 91 2.12 -32.28 -15.37
N THR A 92 2.60 -31.34 -14.55
CA THR A 92 2.65 -31.53 -13.10
C THR A 92 1.92 -30.40 -12.41
N LYS A 93 0.77 -30.77 -11.83
CA LYS A 93 -0.08 -30.07 -10.87
C LYS A 93 0.59 -28.92 -10.10
N ARG A 94 -0.06 -27.75 -10.12
CA ARG A 94 -0.14 -26.87 -8.94
C ARG A 94 -1.62 -26.65 -8.64
N GLU A 95 -1.99 -26.97 -7.41
CA GLU A 95 -3.33 -26.78 -6.83
C GLU A 95 -3.48 -25.38 -6.23
N LYS A 96 -4.76 -24.96 -6.18
CA LYS A 96 -5.37 -23.72 -5.62
C LYS A 96 -5.19 -22.48 -6.51
N ASP A 97 -6.24 -21.85 -7.02
CA ASP A 97 -7.48 -21.46 -6.32
C ASP A 97 -8.77 -21.59 -7.15
N GLU A 98 -9.89 -21.48 -6.45
CA GLU A 98 -11.25 -21.82 -6.82
C GLU A 98 -11.82 -21.06 -8.04
N ASN A 99 -12.34 -21.85 -8.99
CA ASN A 99 -13.53 -21.59 -9.81
C ASN A 99 -13.56 -20.39 -10.77
N PHE A 100 -12.72 -20.46 -11.82
CA PHE A 100 -13.17 -20.21 -13.20
C PHE A 100 -12.34 -21.05 -14.17
N ASN A 101 -12.50 -22.37 -14.11
CA ASN A 101 -11.65 -23.30 -14.87
C ASN A 101 -12.28 -23.63 -16.23
N LEU A 102 -12.46 -22.62 -17.08
CA LEU A 102 -12.61 -22.90 -18.51
C LEU A 102 -11.23 -23.30 -19.06
N PRO A 103 -11.11 -24.40 -19.82
CA PRO A 103 -9.87 -24.73 -20.51
C PRO A 103 -9.61 -23.67 -21.59
N PHE A 104 -8.86 -22.63 -21.26
CA PHE A 104 -8.37 -21.67 -22.24
C PHE A 104 -6.98 -22.11 -22.71
N THR A 105 -6.79 -22.18 -24.03
CA THR A 105 -5.45 -22.31 -24.59
C THR A 105 -4.84 -20.91 -24.64
N PRO A 106 -3.67 -20.65 -24.04
CA PRO A 106 -3.00 -19.36 -24.17
C PRO A 106 -2.63 -19.11 -25.63
N VAL A 107 -3.21 -18.08 -26.25
CA VAL A 107 -2.93 -17.67 -27.63
C VAL A 107 -2.29 -16.29 -27.64
N ASP A 108 -1.28 -16.12 -28.49
CA ASP A 108 -0.69 -14.81 -28.78
C ASP A 108 -1.54 -14.12 -29.86
N LEU A 109 -1.95 -12.87 -29.61
CA LEU A 109 -2.76 -12.08 -30.52
C LEU A 109 -1.89 -11.04 -31.22
N THR A 110 -1.71 -11.15 -32.52
CA THR A 110 -1.02 -10.15 -33.34
C THR A 110 -2.01 -9.47 -34.27
N PHE A 111 -1.89 -8.15 -34.42
CA PHE A 111 -2.71 -7.37 -35.33
C PHE A 111 -1.81 -6.44 -36.14
N ASP A 112 -2.08 -6.32 -37.43
CA ASP A 112 -1.30 -5.52 -38.37
C ASP A 112 -2.26 -4.59 -39.12
N LYS A 113 -1.95 -3.29 -39.08
CA LYS A 113 -2.67 -2.20 -39.76
C LYS A 113 -4.19 -2.28 -39.64
N VAL A 114 -4.70 -2.46 -38.43
CA VAL A 114 -6.15 -2.48 -38.17
C VAL A 114 -6.74 -1.10 -38.40
N VAL A 115 -7.82 -1.05 -39.17
CA VAL A 115 -8.62 0.16 -39.44
C VAL A 115 -10.06 -0.14 -39.07
N TYR A 116 -10.71 0.75 -38.32
CA TYR A 116 -12.12 0.64 -37.96
C TYR A 116 -12.85 1.94 -38.28
N GLU A 117 -13.88 1.83 -39.11
CA GLU A 117 -14.69 2.94 -39.58
C GLU A 117 -16.16 2.75 -39.16
N VAL A 118 -16.79 3.82 -38.68
CA VAL A 118 -18.22 3.84 -38.35
C VAL A 118 -18.92 4.97 -39.11
N LYS A 119 -20.19 4.77 -39.44
CA LYS A 119 -21.02 5.86 -39.98
C LYS A 119 -21.51 6.73 -38.83
N ALA A 120 -21.38 8.05 -38.97
CA ALA A 120 -21.94 8.98 -38.00
C ALA A 120 -23.48 8.84 -37.96
N SER A 121 -24.08 8.92 -36.77
CA SER A 121 -25.54 8.86 -36.62
C SER A 121 -26.26 10.07 -37.21
N GLN A 122 -25.54 11.16 -37.46
CA GLN A 122 -26.08 12.45 -37.88
C GLN A 122 -25.24 13.05 -39.02
N GLY A 123 -25.04 12.27 -40.08
CA GLY A 123 -24.32 12.68 -41.29
C GLY A 123 -23.94 11.47 -42.15
N ASP A 124 -23.69 11.68 -43.45
CA ASP A 124 -23.19 10.62 -44.36
C ASP A 124 -21.64 10.49 -44.29
N GLU A 125 -21.03 11.11 -43.28
CA GLU A 125 -19.59 11.07 -43.05
C GLU A 125 -19.18 9.77 -42.34
N THR A 126 -18.09 9.18 -42.84
CA THR A 126 -17.47 7.99 -42.25
C THR A 126 -16.37 8.44 -41.29
N LEU A 127 -16.50 8.03 -40.03
CA LEU A 127 -15.54 8.35 -38.98
C LEU A 127 -14.59 7.17 -38.79
N ARG A 128 -13.29 7.41 -38.95
CA ARG A 128 -12.23 6.45 -38.68
C ARG A 128 -11.85 6.53 -37.20
N LEU A 129 -12.21 5.51 -36.42
CA LEU A 129 -11.91 5.46 -34.99
C LEU A 129 -10.55 4.82 -34.70
N ILE A 130 -10.17 3.82 -35.49
CA ILE A 130 -8.85 3.16 -35.41
C ILE A 130 -8.20 3.32 -36.78
N ASN A 131 -6.96 3.79 -36.82
CA ASN A 131 -6.24 4.06 -38.05
C ASN A 131 -4.86 3.41 -38.04
N GLU A 132 -4.70 2.36 -38.85
CA GLU A 132 -3.44 1.62 -39.08
C GLU A 132 -2.73 1.13 -37.80
N VAL A 133 -3.50 0.74 -36.79
CA VAL A 133 -2.93 0.31 -35.49
C VAL A 133 -2.39 -1.11 -35.62
N SER A 134 -1.13 -1.30 -35.21
CA SER A 134 -0.40 -2.58 -35.30
C SER A 134 0.24 -2.91 -33.94
N GLY A 135 0.33 -4.19 -33.60
CA GLY A 135 0.86 -4.61 -32.32
C GLY A 135 0.69 -6.10 -32.04
N ALA A 136 1.19 -6.52 -30.89
CA ALA A 136 1.16 -7.91 -30.45
C ALA A 136 0.92 -7.99 -28.94
N PHE A 137 -0.04 -8.83 -28.56
CA PHE A 137 -0.33 -9.21 -27.19
C PHE A 137 0.14 -10.65 -26.99
N MET A 138 1.14 -10.82 -26.12
CA MET A 138 1.61 -12.15 -25.71
C MET A 138 0.76 -12.68 -24.57
N SER A 139 0.47 -13.98 -24.62
CA SER A 139 -0.25 -14.64 -23.54
C SER A 139 0.51 -14.54 -22.21
N GLY A 140 -0.22 -14.32 -21.12
CA GLY A 140 0.34 -14.15 -19.77
C GLY A 140 0.94 -12.76 -19.48
N ARG A 141 0.79 -11.77 -20.38
CA ARG A 141 1.15 -10.37 -20.11
C ARG A 141 -0.08 -9.48 -20.01
N LEU A 142 -0.17 -8.71 -18.93
CA LEU A 142 -1.15 -7.64 -18.79
C LEU A 142 -0.67 -6.43 -19.60
N VAL A 143 -1.46 -6.01 -20.57
CA VAL A 143 -1.21 -4.79 -21.36
C VAL A 143 -2.36 -3.82 -21.11
N ALA A 144 -2.02 -2.57 -20.78
CA ALA A 144 -3.01 -1.53 -20.57
C ALA A 144 -3.14 -0.68 -21.84
N LEU A 145 -4.38 -0.51 -22.33
CA LEU A 145 -4.70 0.46 -23.37
C LEU A 145 -5.04 1.80 -22.71
N MET A 146 -4.19 2.80 -22.92
CA MET A 146 -4.34 4.13 -22.34
C MET A 146 -4.49 5.20 -23.42
N GLY A 147 -5.25 6.26 -23.13
CA GLY A 147 -5.56 7.33 -24.06
C GLY A 147 -6.67 8.23 -23.52
N SER A 148 -6.85 9.40 -24.15
CA SER A 148 -7.91 10.37 -23.80
C SER A 148 -9.32 9.78 -23.95
N SER A 149 -10.32 10.43 -23.34
CA SER A 149 -11.72 10.07 -23.55
C SER A 149 -12.06 10.19 -25.05
N GLY A 150 -12.69 9.18 -25.64
CA GLY A 150 -12.99 9.13 -27.08
C GLY A 150 -11.89 8.57 -27.99
N ALA A 151 -10.73 8.16 -27.47
CA ALA A 151 -9.61 7.65 -28.27
C ALA A 151 -9.78 6.21 -28.84
N GLY A 152 -10.98 5.62 -28.77
CA GLY A 152 -11.22 4.28 -29.32
C GLY A 152 -10.71 3.09 -28.48
N LYS A 153 -10.48 3.26 -27.17
CA LYS A 153 -9.98 2.18 -26.28
C LYS A 153 -10.94 0.99 -26.13
N THR A 154 -12.25 1.24 -26.22
CA THR A 154 -13.32 0.24 -26.07
C THR A 154 -13.83 -0.26 -27.42
N THR A 155 -13.28 0.27 -28.51
CA THR A 155 -13.62 -0.10 -29.89
C THR A 155 -12.82 -1.32 -30.30
#